data_AF-A0A1J3KB83-F1
#
_entry.id   AF-A0A1J3KB83-F1
#
_cell.length_a   1.000
_cell.length_b   1.000
_cell.length_c   1.000
_cell.angle_alpha   90.00
_cell.angle_beta   90.00
_cell.angle_gamma   90.00
#
_symmetry.space_group_name_H-M   'P 1'
#
loop_
_entity.id
_entity.type
_entity.pdbx_description
1 polymer ?
#
loop_
_entity_poly.entity_id
_entity_poly.type
_entity_poly.pdbx_seq_one_letter_code
_entity_poly.pdbx_strand_id
1 'polypeptide(L)'
;LWLHGCHPKTLACNLDSLSNFGYFKDFPEILYRILEGYEIRRIQKSEWEQRKSGSERPYRRREIYSYRGRGGRRGRGRGGRNKRPAETRELRIADGERRNQAEKAKASLERKMEKISMGKKAFTRYSHDPEYRFLHERVADLFADFLKRDLEFLTSGETNKISLAAKWCPSLDSSFDKATLLCESIARKIFTREAFPEYEGVEEAHYAYRVRDRLRKQVLVPLRKTLQLPEVYMGASDWGSLPYNRV
;
A
#
# COMPACT_ATOMS: atom_id res chain seq x y z
N LEU A 1 20.60 2.16 0.22
CA LEU A 1 20.91 0.77 0.66
C LEU A 1 22.40 0.57 0.89
N TRP A 2 23.26 0.83 -0.10
CA TRP A 2 24.73 0.82 0.10
C TRP A 2 25.15 1.63 1.33
N LEU A 3 24.65 2.87 1.47
CA LEU A 3 24.96 3.72 2.63
C LEU A 3 24.53 3.10 3.97
N HIS A 4 23.43 2.35 4.02
CA HIS A 4 23.03 1.64 5.25
C HIS A 4 23.99 0.48 5.56
N GLY A 5 24.44 -0.26 4.54
CA GLY A 5 25.36 -1.38 4.72
C GLY A 5 26.78 -0.96 5.10
N CYS A 6 27.24 0.21 4.66
CA CYS A 6 28.60 0.70 4.94
C CYS A 6 28.65 1.72 6.09
N HIS A 7 27.65 2.61 6.18
CA HIS A 7 27.61 3.72 7.13
C HIS A 7 26.19 3.95 7.70
N PRO A 8 25.63 2.97 8.44
CA PRO A 8 24.25 3.00 8.91
C PRO A 8 23.95 4.22 9.81
N LYS A 9 24.88 4.58 10.69
CA LYS A 9 24.76 5.76 11.56
C LYS A 9 24.75 7.05 10.74
N THR A 10 25.58 7.17 9.73
CA THR A 10 25.61 8.34 8.84
C THR A 10 24.27 8.52 8.14
N LEU A 11 23.68 7.45 7.60
CA LEU A 11 22.35 7.53 7.01
C LEU A 11 21.31 8.00 8.04
N ALA A 12 21.26 7.39 9.21
CA ALA A 12 20.26 7.67 10.23
C ALA A 12 20.39 9.08 10.85
N CYS A 13 21.60 9.61 10.99
CA CYS A 13 21.84 10.96 11.52
C CYS A 13 21.56 12.06 10.49
N ASN A 14 21.65 11.77 9.18
CA ASN A 14 21.43 12.75 8.12
C ASN A 14 20.01 12.74 7.55
N LEU A 15 19.07 12.02 8.16
CA LEU A 15 17.68 11.93 7.65
C LEU A 15 16.99 13.30 7.57
N ASP A 16 17.23 14.20 8.52
CA ASP A 16 16.67 15.55 8.51
C ASP A 16 17.16 16.35 7.29
N SER A 17 18.47 16.34 7.03
CA SER A 17 19.05 16.96 5.85
C SER A 17 18.52 16.35 4.54
N LEU A 18 18.31 15.04 4.50
CA LEU A 18 17.71 14.34 3.35
C LEU A 18 16.23 14.71 3.14
N SER A 19 15.52 15.02 4.23
CA SER A 19 14.09 15.39 4.17
C SER A 19 13.88 16.75 3.48
N ASN A 20 14.83 17.69 3.65
CA ASN A 20 14.77 19.03 3.05
C ASN A 20 14.88 19.02 1.52
N PHE A 21 15.47 17.98 0.93
CA PHE A 21 15.53 17.82 -0.54
C PHE A 21 14.24 17.19 -1.12
N GLY A 22 13.24 16.85 -0.28
CA GLY A 22 11.91 16.42 -0.73
C GLY A 22 11.67 14.90 -0.76
N TYR A 23 12.39 14.13 0.05
CA TYR A 23 12.43 12.65 -0.04
C TYR A 23 11.70 11.89 1.08
N PHE A 24 10.69 12.45 1.74
CA PHE A 24 9.95 11.72 2.79
C PHE A 24 9.42 10.34 2.35
N LYS A 25 9.10 10.18 1.05
CA LYS A 25 8.70 8.89 0.46
C LYS A 25 9.79 7.82 0.53
N ASP A 26 11.05 8.23 0.54
CA ASP A 26 12.18 7.33 0.47
C ASP A 26 12.47 6.69 1.82
N PHE A 27 12.08 7.30 2.94
CA PHE A 27 12.34 6.69 4.26
C PHE A 27 11.57 5.39 4.48
N PRO A 28 10.24 5.31 4.24
CA PRO A 28 9.54 4.03 4.24
C PRO A 28 10.07 3.06 3.18
N GLU A 29 10.49 3.55 2.01
CA GLU A 29 11.05 2.72 0.94
C GLU A 29 12.40 2.09 1.33
N ILE A 30 13.28 2.85 1.97
CA ILE A 30 14.58 2.36 2.44
C ILE A 30 14.35 1.26 3.47
N LEU A 31 13.49 1.49 4.47
CA LEU A 31 13.15 0.47 5.48
C LEU A 31 12.56 -0.78 4.82
N TYR A 32 11.63 -0.60 3.87
CA TYR A 32 11.01 -1.69 3.13
C TYR A 32 12.04 -2.52 2.36
N ARG A 33 12.97 -1.87 1.65
CA ARG A 33 14.01 -2.58 0.88
C ARG A 33 15.10 -3.20 1.74
N ILE A 34 15.33 -2.72 2.97
CA ILE A 34 16.20 -3.41 3.93
C ILE A 34 15.56 -4.73 4.39
N LEU A 35 14.23 -4.75 4.56
CA LEU A 35 13.49 -5.95 4.96
C LEU A 35 13.31 -6.93 3.80
N GLU A 36 12.83 -6.47 2.66
CA GLU A 36 12.48 -7.32 1.51
C GLU A 36 13.63 -7.58 0.54
N GLY A 37 14.70 -6.80 0.65
CA GLY A 37 15.86 -6.89 -0.21
C GLY A 37 15.90 -5.81 -1.31
N TYR A 38 17.10 -5.58 -1.83
CA TYR A 38 17.38 -4.51 -2.78
C TYR A 38 16.52 -4.61 -4.05
N GLU A 39 16.29 -5.82 -4.57
CA GLU A 39 15.61 -6.05 -5.85
C GLU A 39 14.09 -6.17 -5.75
N ILE A 40 13.49 -5.99 -4.57
CA ILE A 40 12.06 -6.29 -4.35
C ILE A 40 11.13 -5.59 -5.34
N ARG A 41 11.39 -4.32 -5.66
CA ARG A 41 10.58 -3.56 -6.63
C ARG A 41 10.69 -4.11 -8.04
N ARG A 42 11.88 -4.58 -8.44
CA ARG A 42 12.10 -5.20 -9.75
C ARG A 42 11.38 -6.55 -9.83
N ILE A 43 11.47 -7.35 -8.78
CA ILE A 43 10.80 -8.66 -8.67
C ILE A 43 9.28 -8.48 -8.73
N GLN A 44 8.71 -7.62 -7.88
CA GLN A 44 7.27 -7.35 -7.85
C GLN A 44 6.73 -6.84 -9.19
N LYS A 45 7.50 -5.98 -9.87
CA LYS A 45 7.13 -5.49 -11.20
C LYS A 45 7.08 -6.63 -12.22
N SER A 46 8.10 -7.50 -12.25
CA SER A 46 8.14 -8.66 -13.15
C SER A 46 6.99 -9.65 -12.88
N GLU A 47 6.70 -9.94 -11.61
CA GLU A 47 5.56 -10.78 -11.24
C GLU A 47 4.22 -10.19 -11.69
N TRP A 48 4.04 -8.87 -11.51
CA TRP A 48 2.84 -8.18 -11.97
C TRP A 48 2.71 -8.23 -13.50
N GLU A 49 3.80 -8.02 -14.24
CA GLU A 49 3.83 -8.13 -15.70
C GLU A 49 3.47 -9.55 -16.17
N GLN A 50 3.96 -10.60 -15.51
CA GLN A 50 3.61 -11.99 -15.81
C GLN A 50 2.12 -12.29 -15.53
N ARG A 51 1.57 -11.78 -14.42
CA ARG A 51 0.13 -11.93 -14.11
C ARG A 51 -0.72 -11.19 -15.15
N LYS A 52 -0.27 -10.02 -15.59
CA LYS A 52 -0.95 -9.22 -16.62
C LYS A 52 -0.90 -9.92 -17.98
N SER A 53 0.25 -10.40 -18.42
CA SER A 53 0.40 -11.10 -19.72
C SER A 53 -0.33 -12.46 -19.74
N GLY A 54 -0.36 -13.18 -18.62
CA GLY A 54 -1.18 -14.40 -18.48
C GLY A 54 -2.69 -14.18 -18.56
N SER A 55 -3.15 -12.92 -18.45
CA SER A 55 -4.56 -12.52 -18.58
C SER A 55 -4.94 -11.98 -19.96
N GLU A 56 -3.96 -11.75 -20.85
CA GLU A 56 -4.25 -11.56 -22.27
C GLU A 56 -4.72 -12.89 -22.83
N ARG A 57 -6.05 -13.04 -22.95
CA ARG A 57 -6.65 -14.08 -23.80
C ARG A 57 -5.87 -14.05 -25.12
N PRO A 58 -5.30 -15.17 -25.61
CA PRO A 58 -4.62 -15.14 -26.88
C PRO A 58 -5.66 -14.63 -27.87
N TYR A 59 -5.40 -13.44 -28.42
CA TYR A 59 -6.13 -12.93 -29.55
C TYR A 59 -6.00 -14.04 -30.57
N ARG A 60 -7.07 -14.84 -30.76
CA ARG A 60 -7.08 -15.91 -31.74
C ARG A 60 -6.79 -15.20 -33.04
N ARG A 61 -5.52 -15.27 -33.48
CA ARG A 61 -5.09 -14.86 -34.80
C ARG A 61 -6.04 -15.64 -35.70
N ARG A 62 -7.01 -14.94 -36.28
CA ARG A 62 -7.76 -15.49 -37.40
C ARG A 62 -6.67 -15.77 -38.42
N GLU A 63 -6.24 -17.02 -38.49
CA GLU A 63 -5.51 -17.52 -39.64
C GLU A 63 -6.40 -17.20 -40.82
N ILE A 64 -6.04 -16.14 -41.53
CA ILE A 64 -6.51 -15.86 -42.86
C ILE A 64 -5.92 -17.01 -43.68
N TYR A 65 -6.68 -18.12 -43.78
CA TYR A 65 -6.33 -19.22 -44.67
C TYR A 65 -6.29 -18.65 -46.08
N SER A 66 -5.07 -18.49 -46.58
CA SER A 66 -4.76 -18.17 -47.94
C SER A 66 -5.44 -19.18 -48.86
N TYR A 67 -6.28 -18.65 -49.74
CA TYR A 67 -6.98 -19.30 -50.81
C TYR A 67 -6.01 -20.13 -51.68
N ARG A 68 -6.11 -21.46 -51.65
CA ARG A 68 -5.68 -22.34 -52.76
C ARG A 68 -6.24 -23.75 -52.61
N GLY A 69 -7.08 -24.15 -53.57
CA GLY A 69 -7.14 -25.54 -54.02
C GLY A 69 -8.41 -26.33 -53.75
N ARG A 70 -9.37 -26.20 -54.67
CA ARG A 70 -10.19 -27.27 -55.27
C ARG A 70 -10.86 -28.34 -54.38
N GLY A 71 -12.19 -28.30 -54.42
CA GLY A 71 -13.02 -29.49 -54.71
C GLY A 71 -13.77 -30.08 -53.51
N GLY A 72 -15.10 -29.90 -53.48
CA GLY A 72 -15.94 -30.66 -52.56
C GLY A 72 -17.28 -30.02 -52.22
N ARG A 73 -18.27 -30.22 -53.09
CA ARG A 73 -19.72 -30.35 -52.84
C ARG A 73 -20.33 -29.64 -51.61
N ARG A 74 -21.17 -28.65 -51.93
CA ARG A 74 -22.47 -28.30 -51.30
C ARG A 74 -22.81 -29.03 -49.99
N GLY A 75 -22.66 -28.32 -48.88
CA GLY A 75 -23.38 -28.57 -47.63
C GLY A 75 -23.78 -27.24 -47.01
N ARG A 76 -24.98 -26.74 -47.30
CA ARG A 76 -25.60 -25.62 -46.56
C ARG A 76 -25.98 -26.12 -45.16
N GLY A 77 -25.01 -26.24 -44.27
CA GLY A 77 -25.25 -26.39 -42.84
C GLY A 77 -25.37 -25.00 -42.21
N ARG A 78 -26.57 -24.43 -42.17
CA ARG A 78 -26.90 -23.39 -41.19
C ARG A 78 -26.85 -24.05 -39.81
N GLY A 79 -25.65 -24.14 -39.22
CA GLY A 79 -25.47 -24.56 -37.85
C GLY A 79 -26.14 -23.54 -36.93
N GLY A 80 -27.39 -23.82 -36.55
CA GLY A 80 -28.10 -23.04 -35.55
C GLY A 80 -27.26 -22.94 -34.29
N ARG A 81 -27.05 -21.71 -33.80
CA ARG A 81 -26.57 -21.52 -32.43
C ARG A 81 -27.66 -22.08 -31.52
N ASN A 82 -27.56 -23.35 -31.14
CA ASN A 82 -28.42 -23.93 -30.11
C ASN A 82 -28.26 -23.08 -28.85
N LYS A 83 -29.24 -22.22 -28.58
CA LYS A 83 -29.34 -21.49 -27.31
C LYS A 83 -29.55 -22.55 -26.24
N ARG A 84 -28.52 -22.81 -25.43
CA ARG A 84 -28.61 -23.73 -24.30
C ARG A 84 -29.77 -23.28 -23.37
N PRO A 85 -30.53 -24.21 -22.75
CA PRO A 85 -31.70 -23.88 -21.92
C PRO A 85 -31.38 -22.90 -20.79
N ALA A 86 -32.35 -22.06 -20.39
CA ALA A 86 -32.17 -21.04 -19.35
C ALA A 86 -31.76 -21.64 -17.99
N GLU A 87 -32.30 -22.80 -17.61
CA GLU A 87 -31.92 -23.54 -16.39
C GLU A 87 -30.42 -23.92 -16.39
N THR A 88 -29.86 -24.29 -17.55
CA THR A 88 -28.41 -24.54 -17.69
C THR A 88 -27.58 -23.25 -17.63
N ARG A 89 -28.18 -22.08 -17.83
CA ARG A 89 -27.52 -20.78 -17.66
C ARG A 89 -27.52 -20.38 -16.18
N GLU A 90 -28.62 -20.53 -15.48
CA GLU A 90 -28.73 -20.23 -14.05
C GLU A 90 -27.80 -21.11 -13.21
N LEU A 91 -27.78 -22.43 -13.48
CA LEU A 91 -26.82 -23.34 -12.83
C LEU A 91 -25.35 -22.95 -13.09
N ARG A 92 -25.03 -22.48 -14.31
CA ARG A 92 -23.67 -22.00 -14.64
C ARG A 92 -23.32 -20.69 -13.93
N ILE A 93 -24.27 -19.78 -13.76
CA ILE A 93 -24.07 -18.52 -13.04
C ILE A 93 -23.84 -18.82 -11.57
N ALA A 94 -24.70 -19.64 -10.94
CA ALA A 94 -24.56 -20.03 -9.55
C ALA A 94 -23.24 -20.77 -9.27
N ASP A 95 -22.81 -21.66 -10.17
CA ASP A 95 -21.52 -22.34 -10.03
C ASP A 95 -20.33 -21.37 -10.22
N GLY A 96 -20.44 -20.42 -11.16
CA GLY A 96 -19.45 -19.35 -11.33
C GLY A 96 -19.34 -18.44 -10.10
N GLU A 97 -20.47 -18.06 -9.50
CA GLU A 97 -20.51 -17.29 -8.26
C GLU A 97 -19.89 -18.06 -7.10
N ARG A 98 -20.19 -19.35 -6.96
CA ARG A 98 -19.59 -20.22 -5.94
C ARG A 98 -18.08 -20.30 -6.07
N ARG A 99 -17.56 -20.46 -7.31
CA ARG A 99 -16.11 -20.44 -7.59
C ARG A 99 -15.49 -19.08 -7.24
N ASN A 100 -16.10 -17.99 -7.67
CA ASN A 100 -15.62 -16.64 -7.37
C ASN A 100 -15.59 -16.36 -5.86
N GLN A 101 -16.60 -16.84 -5.11
CA GLN A 101 -16.64 -16.73 -3.65
C GLN A 101 -15.52 -17.55 -3.00
N ALA A 102 -15.29 -18.79 -3.45
CA ALA A 102 -14.21 -19.64 -2.96
C ALA A 102 -12.83 -19.03 -3.24
N GLU A 103 -12.60 -18.52 -4.45
CA GLU A 103 -11.37 -17.82 -4.82
C GLU A 103 -11.17 -16.55 -3.99
N LYS A 104 -12.23 -15.75 -3.79
CA LYS A 104 -12.18 -14.55 -2.94
C LYS A 104 -11.86 -14.88 -1.49
N ALA A 105 -12.41 -15.97 -0.95
CA ALA A 105 -12.12 -16.44 0.39
C ALA A 105 -10.65 -16.90 0.53
N LYS A 106 -10.17 -17.69 -0.44
CA LYS A 106 -8.76 -18.12 -0.51
C LYS A 106 -7.80 -16.93 -0.58
N ALA A 107 -8.04 -15.99 -1.50
CA ALA A 107 -7.23 -14.77 -1.62
C ALA A 107 -7.31 -13.86 -0.39
N SER A 108 -8.41 -13.90 0.37
CA SER A 108 -8.52 -13.20 1.65
C SER A 108 -7.63 -13.84 2.72
N LEU A 109 -7.65 -15.16 2.83
CA LEU A 109 -6.80 -15.92 3.75
C LEU A 109 -5.32 -15.72 3.44
N GLU A 110 -4.92 -15.85 2.18
CA GLU A 110 -3.54 -15.62 1.73
C GLU A 110 -3.05 -14.22 2.10
N ARG A 111 -3.86 -13.18 1.86
CA ARG A 111 -3.50 -11.79 2.27
C ARG A 111 -3.35 -11.63 3.78
N LYS A 112 -4.14 -12.33 4.59
CA LYS A 112 -3.99 -12.31 6.06
C LYS A 112 -2.72 -13.01 6.49
N MET A 113 -2.42 -14.18 5.91
CA MET A 113 -1.18 -14.91 6.20
C MET A 113 0.06 -14.12 5.82
N GLU A 114 0.04 -13.50 4.63
CA GLU A 114 1.11 -12.63 4.14
C GLU A 114 1.32 -11.42 5.06
N LYS A 115 0.23 -10.77 5.52
CA LYS A 115 0.31 -9.70 6.51
C LYS A 115 1.00 -10.14 7.80
N ILE A 116 0.66 -11.32 8.32
CA ILE A 116 1.26 -11.88 9.54
C ILE A 116 2.75 -12.20 9.29
N SER A 117 3.08 -12.78 8.14
CA SER A 117 4.45 -13.09 7.73
C SER A 117 5.34 -11.85 7.70
N MET A 118 4.88 -10.80 7.00
CA MET A 118 5.56 -9.51 6.92
C MET A 118 5.75 -8.88 8.31
N GLY A 119 4.72 -8.87 9.15
CA GLY A 119 4.81 -8.35 10.51
C GLY A 119 5.82 -9.10 11.37
N LYS A 120 5.85 -10.44 11.30
CA LYS A 120 6.84 -11.27 12.00
C LYS A 120 8.26 -10.98 11.52
N LYS A 121 8.46 -10.82 10.21
CA LYS A 121 9.75 -10.48 9.62
C LYS A 121 10.25 -9.11 10.08
N ALA A 122 9.38 -8.10 10.06
CA ALA A 122 9.68 -6.76 10.56
C ALA A 122 10.09 -6.79 12.03
N PHE A 123 9.29 -7.45 12.88
CA PHE A 123 9.55 -7.61 14.30
C PHE A 123 10.87 -8.34 14.57
N THR A 124 11.15 -9.41 13.83
CA THR A 124 12.38 -10.19 13.97
C THR A 124 13.59 -9.35 13.62
N ARG A 125 13.54 -8.60 12.51
CA ARG A 125 14.63 -7.70 12.10
C ARG A 125 14.84 -6.59 13.13
N TYR A 126 13.76 -5.95 13.59
CA TYR A 126 13.82 -4.90 14.62
C TYR A 126 14.47 -5.40 15.92
N SER A 127 14.19 -6.64 16.32
CA SER A 127 14.70 -7.20 17.58
C SER A 127 16.19 -7.59 17.49
N HIS A 128 16.64 -8.10 16.34
CA HIS A 128 17.97 -8.70 16.20
C HIS A 128 19.00 -7.82 15.46
N ASP A 129 18.57 -6.78 14.75
CA ASP A 129 19.46 -5.85 14.06
C ASP A 129 19.44 -4.46 14.71
N PRO A 130 20.48 -4.12 15.50
CA PRO A 130 20.61 -2.80 16.11
C PRO A 130 20.68 -1.64 15.10
N GLU A 131 21.26 -1.86 13.92
CA GLU A 131 21.43 -0.82 12.90
C GLU A 131 20.10 -0.50 12.23
N TYR A 132 19.36 -1.54 11.84
CA TYR A 132 18.00 -1.39 11.33
C TYR A 132 17.08 -0.76 12.38
N ARG A 133 17.15 -1.23 13.63
CA ARG A 133 16.37 -0.66 14.73
C ARG A 133 16.67 0.83 14.90
N PHE A 134 17.95 1.21 14.91
CA PHE A 134 18.34 2.61 15.03
C PHE A 134 17.79 3.44 13.87
N LEU A 135 17.94 2.98 12.62
CA LEU A 135 17.37 3.68 11.47
C LEU A 135 15.84 3.81 11.58
N HIS A 136 15.14 2.72 11.94
CA HIS A 136 13.70 2.70 12.10
C HIS A 136 13.23 3.72 13.15
N GLU A 137 13.87 3.76 14.31
CA GLU A 137 13.58 4.74 15.35
C GLU A 137 13.80 6.18 14.87
N ARG A 138 14.92 6.44 14.18
CA ARG A 138 15.23 7.78 13.65
C ARG A 138 14.26 8.23 12.57
N VAL A 139 13.79 7.32 11.72
CA VAL A 139 12.73 7.62 10.74
C VAL A 139 11.42 7.94 11.47
N ALA A 140 11.07 7.16 12.50
CA ALA A 140 9.86 7.40 13.27
C ALA A 140 9.91 8.74 14.05
N ASP A 141 11.06 9.09 14.63
CA ASP A 141 11.31 10.41 15.26
C ASP A 141 11.09 11.54 14.26
N LEU A 142 11.74 11.45 13.09
CA LEU A 142 11.63 12.46 12.04
C LEU A 142 10.18 12.71 11.65
N PHE A 143 9.42 11.64 11.34
CA PHE A 143 7.99 11.80 11.01
C PHE A 143 7.20 12.40 12.17
N ALA A 144 7.45 11.97 13.42
CA ALA A 144 6.76 12.52 14.58
C ALA A 144 7.01 14.02 14.76
N ASP A 145 8.26 14.46 14.62
CA ASP A 145 8.67 15.85 14.80
C ASP A 145 8.11 16.76 13.69
N PHE A 146 8.11 16.29 12.44
CA PHE A 146 7.49 17.03 11.34
C PHE A 146 5.96 17.10 11.47
N LEU A 147 5.31 15.99 11.84
CA LEU A 147 3.85 15.97 12.01
C LEU A 147 3.38 16.86 13.17
N LYS A 148 4.15 16.96 14.26
CA LYS A 148 3.86 17.88 15.38
C LYS A 148 3.94 19.33 14.92
N ARG A 149 5.02 19.73 14.22
CA ARG A 149 5.16 21.08 13.65
C ARG A 149 4.09 21.40 12.62
N ASP A 150 3.77 20.44 11.76
CA ASP A 150 2.70 20.60 10.76
C ASP A 150 1.35 20.85 11.41
N LEU A 151 1.06 20.20 12.56
CA LEU A 151 -0.14 20.48 13.35
C LEU A 151 -0.11 21.87 13.97
N GLU A 152 1.03 22.32 14.48
CA GLU A 152 1.18 23.68 15.01
C GLU A 152 0.87 24.73 13.91
N PHE A 153 1.44 24.57 12.71
CA PHE A 153 1.13 25.44 11.56
C PHE A 153 -0.34 25.35 11.13
N LEU A 154 -0.95 24.17 11.22
CA LEU A 154 -2.37 24.03 10.96
C LEU A 154 -3.20 24.82 11.98
N THR A 155 -2.85 24.76 13.27
CA THR A 155 -3.55 25.48 14.34
C THR A 155 -3.32 27.00 14.28
N SER A 156 -2.15 27.47 13.82
CA SER A 156 -1.87 28.90 13.62
C SER A 156 -2.43 29.46 12.31
N GLY A 157 -3.00 28.61 11.44
CA GLY A 157 -3.51 29.01 10.13
C GLY A 157 -2.43 29.19 9.05
N GLU A 158 -1.17 28.89 9.36
CA GLU A 158 -0.01 29.00 8.46
C GLU A 158 0.10 27.78 7.53
N THR A 159 -0.96 27.50 6.79
CA THR A 159 -1.08 26.27 5.95
C THR A 159 0.00 26.14 4.88
N ASN A 160 0.60 27.26 4.45
CA ASN A 160 1.70 27.28 3.47
C ASN A 160 3.02 26.69 4.01
N LYS A 161 3.17 26.56 5.33
CA LYS A 161 4.37 26.02 5.98
C LYS A 161 4.28 24.52 6.26
N ILE A 162 3.11 23.91 6.03
CA ILE A 162 2.89 22.48 6.27
C ILE A 162 3.75 21.65 5.31
N SER A 163 4.53 20.74 5.88
CA SER A 163 5.41 19.85 5.14
C SER A 163 4.63 18.73 4.43
N LEU A 164 5.32 18.01 3.53
CA LEU A 164 4.77 16.81 2.91
C LEU A 164 4.91 15.54 3.78
N ALA A 165 5.29 15.66 5.06
CA ALA A 165 5.44 14.50 5.94
C ALA A 165 4.13 13.71 6.06
N ALA A 166 2.99 14.40 6.21
CA ALA A 166 1.67 13.75 6.28
C ALA A 166 1.27 13.01 4.99
N LYS A 167 1.77 13.45 3.83
CA LYS A 167 1.55 12.76 2.54
C LYS A 167 2.22 11.39 2.53
N TRP A 168 3.44 11.30 3.06
CA TRP A 168 4.27 10.10 2.97
C TRP A 168 4.30 9.25 4.25
N CYS A 169 3.76 9.75 5.36
CA CYS A 169 3.58 8.98 6.57
C CYS A 169 2.68 7.76 6.31
N PRO A 170 3.13 6.52 6.62
CA PRO A 170 2.33 5.33 6.43
C PRO A 170 1.02 5.41 7.21
N SER A 171 -0.09 5.11 6.55
CA SER A 171 -1.37 4.93 7.23
C SER A 171 -1.47 3.52 7.80
N LEU A 172 -2.31 3.34 8.81
CA LEU A 172 -2.67 2.02 9.32
C LEU A 172 -3.04 1.07 8.17
N ASP A 173 -2.45 -0.13 8.16
CA ASP A 173 -2.67 -1.17 7.15
C ASP A 173 -2.28 -0.81 5.71
N SER A 174 -1.53 0.28 5.51
CA SER A 174 -0.87 0.57 4.22
C SER A 174 0.19 -0.51 3.90
N SER A 175 0.62 -0.59 2.64
CA SER A 175 1.65 -1.55 2.21
C SER A 175 2.95 -1.40 3.02
N PHE A 176 3.42 -0.16 3.21
CA PHE A 176 4.58 0.13 4.04
C PHE A 176 4.35 -0.24 5.51
N ASP A 177 3.20 0.10 6.09
CA ASP A 177 2.91 -0.23 7.49
C ASP A 177 2.85 -1.74 7.73
N LYS A 178 2.21 -2.50 6.83
CA LYS A 178 2.17 -3.97 6.91
C LYS A 178 3.57 -4.59 6.87
N ALA A 179 4.49 -3.99 6.12
CA ALA A 179 5.84 -4.49 5.95
C ALA A 179 6.81 -3.99 7.03
N THR A 180 6.63 -2.79 7.58
CA THR A 180 7.63 -2.13 8.44
C THR A 180 7.15 -1.88 9.87
N LEU A 181 5.83 -1.87 10.11
CA LEU A 181 5.19 -1.44 11.37
C LEU A 181 5.50 0.00 11.77
N LEU A 182 5.93 0.84 10.80
CA LEU A 182 6.37 2.21 11.05
C LEU A 182 5.23 3.10 11.57
N CYS A 183 3.98 2.88 11.16
CA CYS A 183 2.84 3.69 11.61
C CYS A 183 2.66 3.61 13.13
N GLU A 184 2.88 2.41 13.70
CA GLU A 184 2.81 2.20 15.14
C GLU A 184 3.86 3.02 15.89
N SER A 185 5.10 3.01 15.41
CA SER A 185 6.20 3.71 16.08
C SER A 185 6.06 5.22 15.99
N ILE A 186 5.60 5.75 14.85
CA ILE A 186 5.27 7.18 14.70
C ILE A 186 4.14 7.55 15.67
N ALA A 187 3.07 6.75 15.71
CA ALA A 187 1.93 7.01 16.57
C ALA A 187 2.31 7.05 18.06
N ARG A 188 3.16 6.13 18.52
CA ARG A 188 3.66 6.08 19.90
C ARG A 188 4.48 7.32 20.27
N LYS A 189 5.27 7.85 19.35
CA LYS A 189 6.09 9.06 19.57
C LYS A 189 5.27 10.36 19.62
N ILE A 190 4.08 10.36 19.01
CA ILE A 190 3.15 11.49 19.08
C ILE A 190 2.22 11.38 20.29
N PHE A 191 1.69 10.18 20.55
CA PHE A 191 0.74 9.90 21.62
C PHE A 191 1.38 9.03 22.70
N THR A 192 2.34 9.60 23.41
CA THR A 192 3.08 8.90 24.47
C THR A 192 2.17 8.66 25.68
N ARG A 193 2.47 7.63 26.49
CA ARG A 193 1.63 7.31 27.67
C ARG A 193 1.75 8.40 28.75
N GLU A 194 2.90 9.06 28.82
CA GLU A 194 3.18 10.11 29.79
C GLU A 194 2.36 11.38 29.50
N ALA A 195 2.12 11.69 28.22
CA ALA A 195 1.34 12.86 27.82
C ALA A 195 -0.18 12.62 27.85
N PHE A 196 -0.62 11.35 27.82
CA PHE A 196 -2.03 10.99 27.69
C PHE A 196 -2.43 9.93 28.73
N PRO A 197 -2.93 10.34 29.91
CA PRO A 197 -3.32 9.44 31.01
C PRO A 197 -4.39 8.39 30.64
N GLU A 198 -5.17 8.64 29.59
CA GLU A 198 -6.17 7.70 29.04
C GLU A 198 -5.58 6.38 28.49
N TYR A 199 -4.25 6.29 28.41
CA TYR A 199 -3.50 5.10 28.03
C TYR A 199 -2.81 4.41 29.21
N GLU A 200 -2.93 4.95 30.42
CA GLU A 200 -2.42 4.29 31.62
C GLU A 200 -3.19 2.97 31.86
N GLY A 201 -2.46 1.89 32.17
CA GLY A 201 -3.04 0.56 32.37
C GLY A 201 -3.61 -0.13 31.13
N VAL A 202 -3.60 0.51 29.95
CA VAL A 202 -4.09 -0.11 28.71
C VAL A 202 -3.10 -1.18 28.23
N GLU A 203 -3.61 -2.37 27.94
CA GLU A 203 -2.86 -3.46 27.34
C GLU A 203 -2.15 -3.02 26.06
N GLU A 204 -0.95 -3.54 25.84
CA GLU A 204 -0.07 -3.12 24.75
C GLU A 204 -0.70 -3.24 23.34
N ALA A 205 -1.43 -4.32 23.08
CA ALA A 205 -2.12 -4.51 21.80
C ALA A 205 -3.23 -3.46 21.58
N HIS A 206 -4.00 -3.16 22.62
CA HIS A 206 -5.05 -2.15 22.59
C HIS A 206 -4.47 -0.73 22.48
N TYR A 207 -3.37 -0.45 23.18
CA TYR A 207 -2.65 0.81 23.09
C TYR A 207 -2.16 1.06 21.65
N ALA A 208 -1.46 0.09 21.05
CA ALA A 208 -0.95 0.17 19.68
C ALA A 208 -2.06 0.45 18.65
N TYR A 209 -3.23 -0.16 18.79
CA TYR A 209 -4.37 0.13 17.92
C TYR A 209 -4.92 1.55 18.13
N ARG A 210 -5.15 1.96 19.39
CA ARG A 210 -5.73 3.27 19.73
C ARG A 210 -4.87 4.43 19.24
N VAL A 211 -3.55 4.37 19.44
CA VAL A 211 -2.65 5.45 18.99
C VAL A 211 -2.58 5.55 17.47
N ARG A 212 -2.59 4.42 16.75
CA ARG A 212 -2.59 4.42 15.27
C ARG A 212 -3.89 4.97 14.70
N ASP A 213 -5.04 4.61 15.28
CA ASP A 213 -6.32 5.18 14.84
C ASP A 213 -6.40 6.68 15.16
N ARG A 214 -5.88 7.10 16.32
CA ARG A 214 -5.78 8.51 16.70
C ARG A 214 -4.86 9.29 15.75
N LEU A 215 -3.69 8.76 15.41
CA LEU A 215 -2.78 9.34 14.41
C LEU A 215 -3.50 9.59 13.09
N ARG A 216 -4.24 8.60 12.59
CA ARG A 216 -5.03 8.75 11.37
C ARG A 216 -6.05 9.89 11.49
N LYS A 217 -6.88 9.88 12.54
CA LYS A 217 -8.02 10.80 12.68
C LYS A 217 -7.61 12.22 13.05
N GLN A 218 -6.72 12.39 14.02
CA GLN A 218 -6.36 13.69 14.59
C GLN A 218 -5.19 14.36 13.88
N VAL A 219 -4.35 13.60 13.16
CA VAL A 219 -3.14 14.14 12.53
C VAL A 219 -3.21 14.03 11.01
N LEU A 220 -3.28 12.81 10.48
CA LEU A 220 -3.15 12.59 9.03
C LEU A 220 -4.34 13.11 8.24
N VAL A 221 -5.57 12.86 8.69
CA VAL A 221 -6.78 13.34 8.01
C VAL A 221 -6.81 14.88 7.86
N PRO A 222 -6.66 15.68 8.93
CA PRO A 222 -6.70 17.14 8.79
C PRO A 222 -5.54 17.67 7.95
N LEU A 223 -4.30 17.18 8.17
CA LEU A 223 -3.15 17.62 7.39
C LEU A 223 -3.28 17.30 5.90
N ARG A 224 -3.72 16.08 5.54
CA ARG A 224 -3.90 15.69 4.14
C ARG A 224 -5.02 16.45 3.45
N LYS A 225 -6.07 16.83 4.19
CA LYS A 225 -7.15 17.69 3.68
C LYS A 225 -6.61 19.09 3.37
N THR A 226 -5.81 19.67 4.27
CA THR A 226 -5.18 20.99 4.06
C THR A 226 -4.18 20.97 2.91
N LEU A 227 -3.42 19.89 2.76
CA LEU A 227 -2.53 19.68 1.61
C LEU A 227 -3.27 19.40 0.29
N GLN A 228 -4.60 19.23 0.33
CA GLN A 228 -5.45 18.95 -0.83
C GLN A 228 -5.00 17.71 -1.62
N LEU A 229 -4.61 16.65 -0.91
CA LEU A 229 -4.15 15.43 -1.57
C LEU A 229 -5.28 14.74 -2.34
N PRO A 230 -5.08 14.32 -3.60
CA PRO A 230 -6.08 13.62 -4.41
C PRO A 230 -6.75 12.44 -3.69
N GLU A 231 -5.97 11.68 -2.91
CA GLU A 231 -6.42 10.48 -2.20
C GLU A 231 -7.55 10.77 -1.19
N VAL A 232 -7.61 11.99 -0.64
CA VAL A 232 -8.68 12.40 0.29
C VAL A 232 -10.02 12.50 -0.44
N TYR A 233 -10.03 13.10 -1.62
CA TYR A 233 -11.21 13.26 -2.47
C TYR A 233 -11.63 11.92 -3.09
N MET A 234 -10.68 11.15 -3.59
CA MET A 234 -10.91 9.81 -4.15
C MET A 234 -11.55 8.87 -3.11
N GLY A 235 -11.03 8.89 -1.87
CA GLY A 235 -11.59 8.11 -0.76
C GLY A 235 -13.02 8.51 -0.39
N ALA A 236 -13.36 9.79 -0.56
CA ALA A 236 -14.71 10.32 -0.37
C ALA A 236 -15.62 10.16 -1.61
N SER A 237 -15.11 9.63 -2.72
CA SER A 237 -15.77 9.62 -4.03
C SER A 237 -16.18 11.01 -4.55
N ASP A 238 -15.50 12.07 -4.08
CA ASP A 238 -15.78 13.46 -4.42
C ASP A 238 -14.84 13.95 -5.54
N TRP A 239 -15.00 13.37 -6.73
CA TRP A 239 -14.15 13.65 -7.88
C TRP A 239 -14.31 15.08 -8.43
N GLY A 240 -15.44 15.74 -8.14
CA GLY A 240 -15.76 17.08 -8.61
C GLY A 240 -14.99 18.19 -7.87
N SER A 241 -14.66 17.97 -6.59
CA SER A 241 -13.93 18.95 -5.77
C SER A 241 -12.40 18.81 -5.84
N LEU A 242 -11.89 17.91 -6.69
CA LEU A 242 -10.45 17.63 -6.79
C LEU A 242 -9.71 18.80 -7.45
N PRO A 243 -8.69 19.39 -6.80
CA PRO A 243 -7.97 20.53 -7.33
C PRO A 243 -6.91 20.09 -8.36
N TYR A 244 -7.30 20.03 -9.62
CA TYR A 244 -6.42 19.62 -10.74
C TYR A 244 -5.24 20.56 -11.00
N ASN A 245 -5.29 21.80 -10.48
CA ASN A 245 -4.23 22.79 -10.61
C ASN A 245 -2.98 22.50 -9.75
N ARG A 246 -3.00 21.45 -8.92
CA ARG A 246 -1.89 21.05 -8.05
C ARG A 246 -1.26 19.69 -8.41
N VAL A 247 -1.69 19.07 -9.51
CA VAL A 247 -1.19 17.75 -9.98
C VAL A 247 -0.03 17.93 -10.95
#